data_AF-A0A1B8ZZP4-F1
#
_entry.id   AF-A0A1B8ZZP4-F1
#
_cell.length_a   1.000
_cell.length_b   1.000
_cell.length_c   1.000
_cell.angle_alpha   90.00
_cell.angle_beta   90.00
_cell.angle_gamma   90.00
#
_symmetry.space_group_name_H-M   'P 1'
#
loop_
_entity.id
_entity.type
_entity.pdbx_description
1 polymer ?
#
loop_
_entity_poly.entity_id
_entity_poly.type
_entity_poly.pdbx_seq_one_letter_code
_entity_poly.pdbx_strand_id
1 'polypeptide(L)'
;MSKTLKLSLLLTVIHILFTILLFKCDELLYTYDLENFAIFILISLVIAALILAIQSRITLLGVLLIIGNSICLVFGLFLWWFALSYTFKV
;
A
#
# COMPACT_ATOMS: atom_id res chain seq x y z
N MET A 1 -11.30 -20.19 -8.02
CA MET A 1 -11.39 -18.73 -8.25
C MET A 1 -11.62 -17.88 -7.00
N SER A 2 -12.29 -18.34 -5.93
CA SER A 2 -12.58 -17.47 -4.76
C SER A 2 -11.40 -17.22 -3.79
N LYS A 3 -10.40 -18.11 -3.74
CA LYS A 3 -9.25 -17.97 -2.80
C LYS A 3 -8.42 -16.72 -3.10
N THR A 4 -8.10 -16.46 -4.36
CA THR A 4 -7.29 -15.30 -4.79
C THR A 4 -7.97 -13.98 -4.49
N LEU A 5 -9.29 -13.93 -4.70
CA LEU A 5 -10.11 -12.76 -4.38
C LEU A 5 -10.12 -12.46 -2.87
N LYS A 6 -10.31 -13.49 -2.04
CA LYS A 6 -10.26 -13.36 -0.57
C LYS A 6 -8.88 -12.90 -0.10
N LEU A 7 -7.82 -13.39 -0.73
CA LEU A 7 -6.44 -13.01 -0.38
C LEU A 7 -6.12 -11.57 -0.80
N SER A 8 -6.58 -11.14 -1.98
CA SER A 8 -6.48 -9.74 -2.42
C SER A 8 -7.24 -8.80 -1.49
N LEU A 9 -8.48 -9.16 -1.11
CA LEU A 9 -9.26 -8.40 -0.13
C LEU A 9 -8.54 -8.32 1.22
N LEU A 10 -8.00 -9.44 1.71
CA LEU A 10 -7.29 -9.50 2.98
C LEU A 10 -6.03 -8.63 2.96
N LEU A 11 -5.23 -8.67 1.89
CA LEU A 11 -4.09 -7.76 1.70
C LEU A 11 -4.53 -6.30 1.58
N THR A 12 -5.68 -6.05 0.96
CA THR A 12 -6.27 -4.71 0.88
C THR A 12 -6.60 -4.18 2.29
N VAL A 13 -7.25 -5.01 3.12
CA VAL A 13 -7.57 -4.67 4.51
C VAL A 13 -6.30 -4.50 5.35
N ILE A 14 -5.32 -5.40 5.21
CA ILE A 14 -4.07 -5.31 5.97
C ILE A 14 -3.33 -4.01 5.64
N HIS A 15 -3.19 -3.62 4.37
CA HIS A 15 -2.47 -2.37 4.08
C HIS A 15 -3.23 -1.15 4.58
N ILE A 16 -4.57 -1.13 4.57
CA ILE A 16 -5.36 -0.03 5.15
C ILE A 16 -5.12 0.05 6.66
N LEU A 17 -5.23 -1.07 7.38
CA LEU A 17 -4.98 -1.12 8.81
C LEU A 17 -3.54 -0.73 9.15
N PHE A 18 -2.59 -1.19 8.35
CA PHE A 18 -1.19 -0.84 8.49
C PHE A 18 -0.96 0.65 8.23
N THR A 19 -1.61 1.24 7.21
CA THR A 19 -1.56 2.69 6.95
C THR A 19 -2.05 3.48 8.17
N ILE A 20 -3.19 3.09 8.75
CA ILE A 20 -3.75 3.75 9.95
C ILE A 20 -2.79 3.62 11.13
N LEU A 21 -2.18 2.45 11.31
CA LEU A 21 -1.18 2.24 12.36
C LEU A 21 0.04 3.14 12.17
N LEU A 22 0.55 3.24 10.94
CA LEU A 22 1.69 4.10 10.62
C LEU A 22 1.37 5.57 10.93
N PHE A 23 0.18 6.07 10.56
CA PHE A 23 -0.25 7.42 10.94
C PHE A 23 -0.33 7.65 12.45
N LYS A 24 -0.67 6.63 13.23
CA LYS A 24 -0.64 6.72 14.70
C LYS A 24 0.76 6.67 15.29
N CYS A 25 1.70 6.05 14.59
CA CYS A 25 3.08 5.87 15.02
C CYS A 25 4.06 6.81 14.31
N ASP A 26 3.56 7.87 13.67
CA ASP A 26 4.33 8.82 12.87
C ASP A 26 5.53 9.38 13.65
N GLU A 27 5.27 9.82 14.89
CA GLU A 27 6.30 10.39 15.77
C GLU A 27 7.41 9.37 16.12
N LEU A 28 7.05 8.08 16.26
CA LEU A 28 8.01 7.00 16.47
C LEU A 28 8.78 6.68 15.19
N LEU A 29 8.12 6.65 14.04
CA LEU A 29 8.74 6.42 12.74
C LEU A 29 9.78 7.50 12.43
N TYR A 30 9.45 8.76 12.73
CA TYR A 30 10.37 9.89 12.62
C TYR A 30 11.55 9.75 13.59
N THR A 31 11.27 9.44 14.87
CA THR A 31 12.31 9.33 15.92
C THR A 31 13.36 8.27 15.60
N TYR A 32 12.96 7.17 14.94
CA TYR A 32 13.85 6.07 14.58
C TYR A 32 14.31 6.09 13.11
N ASP A 33 13.99 7.14 12.34
CA ASP A 33 14.31 7.25 10.90
C ASP A 33 13.78 6.06 10.07
N LEU A 34 12.58 5.59 10.41
CA LEU A 34 11.92 4.42 9.82
C LEU A 34 10.82 4.79 8.81
N GLU A 35 10.59 6.07 8.55
CA GLU A 35 9.53 6.57 7.65
C GLU A 35 9.67 5.96 6.25
N ASN A 36 10.88 6.01 5.69
CA ASN A 36 11.17 5.45 4.37
C ASN A 36 10.90 3.94 4.30
N PHE A 37 11.26 3.22 5.37
CA PHE A 37 11.02 1.78 5.46
C PHE A 37 9.53 1.46 5.55
N ALA A 38 8.76 2.26 6.30
CA ALA A 38 7.32 2.14 6.39
C ALA A 38 6.61 2.38 5.05
N ILE A 39 7.00 3.43 4.31
CA ILE A 39 6.47 3.72 2.98
C ILE A 39 6.81 2.56 2.01
N PHE A 40 8.00 1.96 2.12
CA PHE A 40 8.41 0.81 1.29
C PHE A 40 7.50 -0.40 1.51
N ILE A 41 7.24 -0.73 2.78
CA ILE A 41 6.36 -1.83 3.16
C ILE A 41 4.95 -1.57 2.62
N LEU A 42 4.45 -0.35 2.76
CA LEU A 42 3.13 0.04 2.27
C LEU A 42 2.98 -0.20 0.77
N ILE A 43 3.94 0.29 -0.02
CA ILE A 43 3.92 0.13 -1.49
C ILE A 43 4.01 -1.34 -1.87
N SER A 44 4.88 -2.09 -1.20
CA SER A 44 5.03 -3.54 -1.44
C SER A 44 3.72 -4.28 -1.19
N LEU A 45 2.98 -3.91 -0.13
CA LEU A 45 1.67 -4.49 0.16
C LEU A 45 0.62 -4.14 -0.90
N VAL A 46 0.60 -2.89 -1.36
CA VAL A 46 -0.33 -2.45 -2.41
C VAL A 46 -0.04 -3.17 -3.74
N ILE A 47 1.24 -3.33 -4.11
CA ILE A 47 1.64 -4.10 -5.31
C ILE A 47 1.18 -5.56 -5.18
N ALA A 48 1.40 -6.20 -4.03
CA ALA A 48 0.95 -7.56 -3.79
C ALA A 48 -0.58 -7.70 -3.88
N ALA A 49 -1.32 -6.76 -3.28
CA ALA A 49 -2.78 -6.71 -3.37
C ALA A 49 -3.26 -6.56 -4.83
N LEU A 50 -2.56 -5.73 -5.61
CA LEU A 50 -2.87 -5.47 -7.01
C LEU A 50 -2.61 -6.68 -7.91
N ILE A 51 -1.49 -7.39 -7.73
CA ILE A 51 -1.18 -8.63 -8.48
C ILE A 51 -2.31 -9.65 -8.28
N LEU A 52 -2.77 -9.84 -7.04
CA LEU A 52 -3.86 -10.76 -6.73
C LEU A 52 -5.22 -10.28 -7.25
N ALA A 53 -5.45 -8.96 -7.25
CA ALA A 53 -6.64 -8.35 -7.81
C ALA A 53 -6.71 -8.60 -9.33
N ILE A 54 -5.60 -8.41 -10.05
CA ILE A 54 -5.47 -8.69 -11.50
C ILE A 54 -5.73 -10.17 -11.82
N GLN A 55 -5.28 -11.09 -10.96
CA GLN A 55 -5.58 -12.52 -11.10
C GLN A 55 -7.08 -12.83 -10.90
N SER A 56 -7.83 -11.97 -10.21
CA SER A 56 -9.26 -12.12 -9.96
C SER A 56 -10.16 -11.19 -10.79
N ARG A 57 -9.59 -10.57 -11.85
CA ARG A 57 -10.23 -9.57 -12.75
C ARG A 57 -11.56 -9.96 -13.39
N ILE A 58 -11.90 -11.25 -13.36
CA ILE A 58 -13.13 -11.79 -13.97
C ILE A 58 -14.36 -11.45 -13.11
N THR A 59 -14.17 -10.99 -11.87
CA THR A 59 -15.25 -10.62 -10.95
C THR A 59 -15.36 -9.10 -10.76
N LEU A 60 -16.58 -8.59 -10.57
CA LEU A 60 -16.82 -7.17 -10.27
C LEU A 60 -15.97 -6.69 -9.08
N LEU A 61 -15.91 -7.50 -8.02
CA LEU A 61 -15.08 -7.19 -6.84
C LEU A 61 -13.60 -7.12 -7.19
N GLY A 62 -13.10 -8.03 -8.03
CA GLY A 62 -11.71 -7.99 -8.52
C GLY A 62 -11.43 -6.69 -9.27
N VAL A 63 -12.34 -6.24 -10.15
CA VAL A 63 -12.20 -4.96 -10.87
C VAL A 63 -12.19 -3.76 -9.92
N LEU A 64 -13.09 -3.73 -8.93
CA LEU A 64 -13.12 -2.67 -7.92
C LEU A 64 -11.83 -2.64 -7.08
N LEU A 65 -11.31 -3.82 -6.70
CA LEU A 65 -10.05 -3.94 -5.98
C LEU A 65 -8.87 -3.49 -6.83
N ILE A 66 -8.87 -3.74 -8.15
CA ILE A 66 -7.84 -3.21 -9.04
C ILE A 66 -7.88 -1.68 -9.02
N ILE A 67 -9.04 -1.06 -9.24
CA ILE A 67 -9.18 0.40 -9.28
C ILE A 67 -8.74 1.02 -7.95
N GLY A 68 -9.23 0.51 -6.82
CA GLY A 68 -8.88 1.01 -5.50
C GLY A 68 -7.39 0.89 -5.19
N ASN A 69 -6.81 -0.30 -5.38
CA ASN A 69 -5.38 -0.52 -5.15
C ASN A 69 -4.50 0.28 -6.14
N SER A 70 -4.96 0.52 -7.37
CA SER A 70 -4.24 1.38 -8.32
C SER A 70 -4.17 2.83 -7.86
N ILE A 71 -5.26 3.38 -7.30
CA ILE A 71 -5.25 4.73 -6.71
C ILE A 71 -4.29 4.78 -5.52
N CYS A 72 -4.35 3.79 -4.62
CA CYS A 72 -3.43 3.66 -3.49
C CYS A 72 -1.96 3.57 -3.96
N LEU A 73 -1.69 2.86 -5.06
CA LEU A 73 -0.35 2.72 -5.60
C LEU A 73 0.19 4.05 -6.11
N VAL A 74 -0.62 4.82 -6.85
CA VAL A 74 -0.22 6.15 -7.33
C VAL A 74 0.11 7.06 -6.15
N PHE A 75 -0.72 7.05 -5.10
CA PHE A 75 -0.47 7.84 -3.89
C PHE A 75 0.80 7.38 -3.15
N GLY A 76 0.99 6.08 -3.00
CA GLY A 76 2.19 5.50 -2.39
C GLY A 76 3.45 5.85 -3.18
N LEU A 77 3.43 5.74 -4.51
CA LEU A 77 4.55 6.13 -5.38
C LEU A 77 4.85 7.63 -5.29
N PHE A 78 3.83 8.48 -5.14
CA PHE A 78 4.03 9.91 -4.90
C PHE A 78 4.73 10.17 -3.57
N LEU A 79 4.29 9.54 -2.47
CA LEU A 79 4.95 9.64 -1.17
C LEU A 79 6.38 9.11 -1.20
N TRP A 80 6.61 8.00 -1.91
CA TRP A 80 7.96 7.45 -2.13
C TRP A 80 8.86 8.37 -2.92
N TRP A 81 8.33 8.97 -3.99
CA TRP A 81 9.08 9.96 -4.76
C TRP A 81 9.43 11.18 -3.89
N PHE A 82 8.49 11.64 -3.06
CA PHE A 82 8.74 12.73 -2.12
C PHE A 82 9.83 12.34 -1.12
N ALA A 83 9.73 11.16 -0.50
CA ALA A 83 10.73 10.60 0.39
C ALA A 83 12.12 10.52 -0.28
N LEU A 84 12.23 10.00 -1.50
CA LEU A 84 13.52 9.94 -2.19
C LEU A 84 14.07 11.31 -2.59
N SER A 85 13.20 12.29 -2.86
CA SER A 85 13.59 13.59 -3.40
C SER A 85 13.86 14.65 -2.33
N TYR A 86 13.21 14.55 -1.16
CA TYR A 86 13.22 15.58 -0.12
C TYR A 86 13.88 15.15 1.19
N THR A 87 14.31 13.88 1.35
CA THR A 87 14.94 13.42 2.61
C THR A 87 16.39 13.89 2.81
N PHE A 88 17.01 14.62 1.86
CA PHE A 88 18.36 15.18 2.04
C PHE A 88 18.57 16.56 1.40
N LYS A 89 17.70 17.53 1.70
CA LYS A 89 18.01 18.97 1.48
C LYS A 89 17.87 19.75 2.78
N VAL A 90 18.74 19.46 3.74
CA VAL A 90 19.18 20.40 4.78
C VAL A 90 20.70 20.34 4.82
#